data_AF-A0A8H7ABI9-F1
#
_entry.id   AF-A0A8H7ABI9-F1
#
_cell.length_a   1.000
_cell.length_b   1.000
_cell.length_c   1.000
_cell.angle_alpha   90.00
_cell.angle_beta   90.00
_cell.angle_gamma   90.00
#
_symmetry.space_group_name_H-M   'P 1'
#
loop_
_entity.id
_entity.type
_entity.pdbx_description
1 polymer ?
#
loop_
_entity_poly.entity_id
_entity_poly.type
_entity_poly.pdbx_seq_one_letter_code
_entity_poly.pdbx_strand_id
1 'polypeptide(L)'
;MGSTMVGLIFLLTFTFSVFQILHVNGELIGSQLNLKSALFFRMASALTAYLLISLSFTLINLAFGVPMDRKFGSGGFLVYWMLNACTMGALGLPMESLFTLIGTKWAGYFLSFWIVLNVSSSFSSFEIMPAFYQYGYALPFYNSIQAARTIIFVTKSHLGGNFGVLVAWMVLGVLGIGLFTACVLERNRRRRAHVLR
;
A
#
# COMPACT_ATOMS: atom_id res chain seq x y z
N MET A 1 -16.59 7.34 12.80
CA MET A 1 -15.60 6.25 12.58
C MET A 1 -15.76 5.58 11.22
N GLY A 2 -16.99 5.35 10.71
CA GLY A 2 -17.21 4.68 9.43
C GLY A 2 -16.70 5.41 8.18
N SER A 3 -16.77 6.75 8.13
CA SER A 3 -16.37 7.53 6.94
C SER A 3 -14.90 7.35 6.55
N THR A 4 -13.99 7.32 7.53
CA THR A 4 -12.56 7.11 7.27
C THR A 4 -12.23 5.68 6.85
N MET A 5 -12.97 4.67 7.36
CA MET A 5 -12.74 3.27 6.99
C MET A 5 -13.14 3.00 5.54
N VAL A 6 -14.31 3.51 5.13
CA VAL A 6 -14.79 3.37 3.75
C VAL A 6 -13.81 4.05 2.77
N GLY A 7 -13.28 5.22 3.14
CA GLY A 7 -12.23 5.90 2.36
C GLY A 7 -10.98 5.04 2.15
N LEU A 8 -10.52 4.31 3.18
CA LEU A 8 -9.37 3.42 3.08
C LEU A 8 -9.63 2.17 2.24
N ILE A 9 -10.86 1.63 2.28
CA ILE A 9 -11.26 0.54 1.38
C ILE A 9 -11.19 1.02 -0.08
N PHE A 10 -11.67 2.23 -0.38
CA PHE A 10 -11.55 2.79 -1.72
C PHE A 10 -10.08 2.98 -2.14
N LEU A 11 -9.24 3.53 -1.26
CA LEU A 11 -7.81 3.66 -1.52
C LEU A 11 -7.16 2.30 -1.84
N LEU A 12 -7.50 1.26 -1.09
CA LEU A 12 -6.98 -0.09 -1.34
C LEU A 12 -7.48 -0.67 -2.67
N THR A 13 -8.76 -0.50 -2.98
CA THR A 13 -9.33 -0.93 -4.26
C THR A 13 -8.67 -0.21 -5.44
N PHE A 14 -8.48 1.11 -5.38
CA PHE A 14 -7.75 1.85 -6.41
C PHE A 14 -6.29 1.42 -6.51
N THR A 15 -5.63 1.16 -5.37
CA THR A 15 -4.27 0.62 -5.35
C THR A 15 -4.18 -0.70 -6.10
N PHE A 16 -5.17 -1.58 -5.93
CA PHE A 16 -5.27 -2.84 -6.65
C PHE A 16 -5.51 -2.65 -8.15
N SER A 17 -6.41 -1.76 -8.55
CA SER A 17 -6.66 -1.46 -9.97
C SER A 17 -5.40 -0.95 -10.67
N VAL A 18 -4.66 -0.04 -10.02
CA VAL A 18 -3.37 0.46 -10.53
C VAL A 18 -2.37 -0.68 -10.66
N PHE A 19 -2.26 -1.53 -9.64
CA PHE A 19 -1.37 -2.69 -9.67
C PHE A 19 -1.66 -3.60 -10.88
N GLN A 20 -2.93 -3.89 -11.17
CA GLN A 20 -3.30 -4.73 -12.32
C GLN A 20 -2.87 -4.10 -13.65
N ILE A 21 -3.13 -2.80 -13.84
CA ILE A 21 -2.75 -2.08 -15.06
C ILE A 21 -1.22 -2.09 -15.24
N LEU A 22 -0.48 -1.76 -14.18
CA LEU A 22 0.98 -1.74 -14.22
C LEU A 22 1.59 -3.12 -14.42
N HIS A 23 0.95 -4.16 -13.89
CA HIS A 23 1.38 -5.53 -14.11
C HIS A 23 1.27 -5.93 -15.58
N VAL A 24 0.12 -5.69 -16.22
CA VAL A 24 -0.09 -5.96 -17.66
C VAL A 24 0.90 -5.18 -18.52
N ASN A 25 1.08 -3.89 -18.25
CA ASN A 25 2.05 -3.06 -18.97
C ASN A 25 3.49 -3.54 -18.77
N GLY A 26 3.82 -4.03 -17.57
CA GLY A 26 5.11 -4.60 -17.25
C GLY A 26 5.42 -5.89 -18.03
N GLU A 27 4.42 -6.73 -18.29
CA GLU A 27 4.60 -7.95 -19.10
C GLU A 27 4.82 -7.63 -20.58
N LEU A 28 4.09 -6.64 -21.11
CA LEU A 28 4.22 -6.21 -22.52
C LEU A 28 5.62 -5.62 -22.80
N ILE A 29 6.07 -4.72 -21.93
CA ILE A 29 7.33 -3.98 -22.10
C ILE A 29 8.53 -4.84 -21.64
N GLY A 30 8.32 -5.78 -20.72
CA GLY A 30 9.38 -6.58 -20.10
C GLY A 30 10.17 -7.47 -21.06
N SER A 31 9.63 -7.77 -22.25
CA SER A 31 10.33 -8.54 -23.28
C SER A 31 11.53 -7.81 -23.89
N GLN A 32 11.60 -6.47 -23.78
CA GLN A 32 12.60 -5.64 -24.45
C GLN A 32 13.58 -4.93 -23.50
N LEU A 33 13.43 -5.10 -22.18
CA LEU A 33 14.21 -4.36 -21.19
C LEU A 33 15.10 -5.26 -20.32
N ASN A 34 16.25 -4.70 -19.92
CA ASN A 34 17.06 -5.27 -18.86
C ASN A 34 16.27 -5.35 -17.55
N LEU A 35 16.41 -6.46 -16.82
CA LEU A 35 15.70 -6.74 -15.55
C LEU A 35 15.74 -5.59 -14.54
N LYS A 36 16.91 -4.95 -14.38
CA LYS A 36 17.07 -3.81 -13.47
C LYS A 36 16.27 -2.59 -13.91
N SER A 37 16.24 -2.31 -15.21
CA SER A 37 15.49 -1.19 -15.77
C SER A 37 13.98 -1.44 -15.71
N ALA A 38 13.54 -2.67 -15.96
CA ALA A 38 12.13 -3.06 -15.84
C ALA A 38 11.63 -2.94 -14.39
N LEU A 39 12.43 -3.38 -13.41
CA LEU A 39 12.10 -3.26 -11.99
C LEU A 39 12.00 -1.79 -11.54
N PHE A 40 12.96 -0.96 -11.95
CA PHE A 40 12.98 0.47 -11.62
C PHE A 40 11.78 1.19 -12.25
N PHE A 41 11.50 0.94 -13.54
CA PHE A 41 10.34 1.51 -14.23
C PHE A 41 9.03 1.12 -13.54
N ARG A 42 8.92 -0.14 -13.11
CA ARG A 42 7.75 -0.66 -12.40
C ARG A 42 7.54 0.01 -11.05
N MET A 43 8.59 0.15 -10.24
CA MET A 43 8.51 0.87 -8.96
C MET A 43 8.20 2.37 -9.13
N ALA A 44 8.87 3.02 -10.09
CA ALA A 44 8.69 4.45 -10.34
C ALA A 44 7.26 4.75 -10.83
N SER A 45 6.73 3.93 -11.73
CA SER A 45 5.36 4.07 -12.24
C SER A 45 4.31 3.81 -11.16
N ALA A 46 4.51 2.80 -10.30
CA ALA A 46 3.63 2.53 -9.16
C ALA A 46 3.60 3.70 -8.16
N LEU A 47 4.77 4.16 -7.73
CA LEU A 47 4.86 5.28 -6.77
C LEU A 47 4.27 6.57 -7.35
N THR A 48 4.51 6.85 -8.63
CA THR A 48 3.94 8.04 -9.31
C THR A 48 2.42 7.96 -9.37
N ALA A 49 1.86 6.80 -9.74
CA ALA A 49 0.41 6.60 -9.77
C ALA A 49 -0.22 6.73 -8.37
N TYR A 50 0.42 6.19 -7.33
CA TYR A 50 -0.03 6.32 -5.95
C TYR A 50 -0.01 7.77 -5.47
N LEU A 51 1.01 8.56 -5.84
CA LEU A 51 1.07 10.00 -5.53
C LEU A 51 -0.07 10.79 -6.18
N LEU A 52 -0.38 10.51 -7.45
CA LEU A 52 -1.46 11.22 -8.17
C LEU A 52 -2.84 10.84 -7.65
N ILE A 53 -3.11 9.55 -7.41
CA ILE A 53 -4.42 9.11 -6.92
C ILE A 53 -4.64 9.56 -5.48
N SER A 54 -3.62 9.47 -4.63
CA SER A 54 -3.71 9.99 -3.26
C SER A 54 -3.96 11.51 -3.26
N LEU A 55 -3.37 12.26 -4.20
CA LEU A 55 -3.64 13.69 -4.34
C LEU A 55 -5.12 13.94 -4.67
N SER A 56 -5.65 13.27 -5.70
CA SER A 56 -7.07 13.36 -6.06
C SER A 56 -7.99 13.00 -4.89
N PHE A 57 -7.66 11.93 -4.15
CA PHE A 57 -8.41 11.53 -2.96
C PHE A 57 -8.37 12.62 -1.88
N THR A 58 -7.22 13.26 -1.64
CA THR A 58 -7.12 14.36 -0.68
C THR A 58 -7.86 15.62 -1.11
N LEU A 59 -7.84 15.94 -2.40
CA LEU A 59 -8.60 17.07 -2.96
C LEU A 59 -10.11 16.87 -2.82
N ILE A 60 -10.59 15.65 -3.03
CA ILE A 60 -12.01 15.32 -2.81
C ILE A 60 -12.38 15.53 -1.33
N ASN A 61 -11.56 15.04 -0.40
CA ASN A 61 -11.79 15.26 1.03
C ASN A 61 -11.76 16.75 1.41
N LEU A 62 -10.88 17.54 0.78
CA LEU A 62 -10.85 18.99 0.95
C LEU A 62 -12.12 19.66 0.41
N ALA A 63 -12.61 19.25 -0.75
CA ALA A 63 -13.85 19.74 -1.35
C ALA A 63 -15.09 19.42 -0.49
N PHE A 64 -15.08 18.28 0.21
CA PHE A 64 -16.11 17.93 1.21
C PHE A 64 -15.95 18.67 2.55
N GLY A 65 -14.98 19.58 2.68
CA GLY A 65 -14.81 20.44 3.85
C GLY A 65 -14.20 19.72 5.06
N VAL A 66 -13.42 18.66 4.86
CA VAL A 66 -12.70 17.99 5.96
C VAL A 66 -11.69 18.98 6.57
N PRO A 67 -11.77 19.29 7.88
CA PRO A 67 -10.90 20.30 8.49
C PRO A 67 -9.48 19.74 8.68
N MET A 68 -8.55 20.12 7.80
CA MET A 68 -7.14 19.69 7.85
C MET A 68 -6.21 20.71 8.51
N ASP A 69 -6.63 21.97 8.66
CA ASP A 69 -5.79 23.05 9.16
C ASP A 69 -5.62 23.09 10.69
N ARG A 70 -6.40 22.28 11.43
CA ARG A 70 -6.52 22.38 12.89
C ARG A 70 -5.24 22.06 13.66
N LYS A 71 -4.43 21.11 13.18
CA LYS A 71 -3.20 20.68 13.88
C LYS A 71 -1.91 21.26 13.30
N PHE A 72 -1.83 21.36 11.99
CA PHE A 72 -0.59 21.69 11.26
C PHE A 72 -0.68 23.00 10.47
N GLY A 73 -1.76 23.79 10.65
CA GLY A 73 -2.01 24.98 9.84
C GLY A 73 -2.06 24.62 8.35
N SER A 74 -1.47 25.47 7.50
CA SER A 74 -1.44 25.29 6.04
C SER A 74 -0.75 24.00 5.58
N GLY A 75 0.08 23.37 6.43
CA GLY A 75 0.77 22.11 6.11
C GLY A 75 -0.10 20.86 6.30
N GLY A 76 -1.29 20.96 6.88
CA GLY A 76 -2.15 19.81 7.18
C GLY A 76 -2.57 19.03 5.95
N PHE A 77 -2.85 19.74 4.84
CA PHE A 77 -3.16 19.12 3.55
C PHE A 77 -2.02 18.25 3.04
N LEU A 78 -0.78 18.77 3.05
CA LEU A 78 0.40 18.05 2.59
C LEU A 78 0.66 16.78 3.41
N VAL A 79 0.53 16.87 4.74
CA VAL A 79 0.68 15.72 5.65
C VAL A 79 -0.40 14.67 5.40
N TYR A 80 -1.64 15.08 5.18
CA TYR A 80 -2.73 14.16 4.85
C TYR A 80 -2.54 13.53 3.47
N TRP A 81 -2.05 14.27 2.49
CA TRP A 81 -1.70 13.73 1.17
C TRP A 81 -0.58 12.69 1.27
N MET A 82 0.52 13.01 1.95
CA MET A 82 1.60 12.06 2.18
C MET A 82 1.15 10.83 2.97
N LEU A 83 0.24 10.99 3.94
CA LEU A 83 -0.34 9.86 4.66
C LEU A 83 -1.06 8.90 3.70
N ASN A 84 -1.90 9.44 2.81
CA ASN A 84 -2.63 8.62 1.84
C ASN A 84 -1.68 7.97 0.82
N ALA A 85 -0.65 8.70 0.35
CA ALA A 85 0.37 8.17 -0.53
C ALA A 85 1.16 7.01 0.11
N CYS A 86 1.63 7.20 1.35
CA CYS A 86 2.31 6.16 2.12
C CYS A 86 1.38 4.97 2.41
N THR A 87 0.10 5.20 2.65
CA THR A 87 -0.89 4.14 2.85
C THR A 87 -1.05 3.30 1.59
N MET A 88 -1.20 3.93 0.42
CA MET A 88 -1.25 3.22 -0.86
C MET A 88 0.04 2.45 -1.13
N GLY A 89 1.20 3.04 -0.87
CA GLY A 89 2.50 2.35 -1.01
C GLY A 89 2.66 1.15 -0.08
N ALA A 90 2.29 1.30 1.20
CA ALA A 90 2.35 0.27 2.22
C ALA A 90 1.43 -0.92 1.93
N LEU A 91 0.33 -0.71 1.19
CA LEU A 91 -0.61 -1.75 0.80
C LEU A 91 -0.25 -2.35 -0.57
N GLY A 92 0.16 -1.51 -1.52
CA GLY A 92 0.43 -1.87 -2.90
C GLY A 92 1.73 -2.62 -3.10
N LEU A 93 2.83 -2.16 -2.51
CA LEU A 93 4.16 -2.75 -2.72
C LEU A 93 4.28 -4.18 -2.16
N PRO A 94 3.79 -4.49 -0.94
CA PRO A 94 3.80 -5.88 -0.46
C PRO A 94 2.95 -6.80 -1.32
N MET A 95 1.80 -6.31 -1.79
CA MET A 95 0.92 -7.05 -2.69
C MET A 95 1.61 -7.33 -4.04
N GLU A 96 2.30 -6.34 -4.58
CA GLU A 96 3.10 -6.47 -5.79
C GLU A 96 4.26 -7.48 -5.63
N SER A 97 4.92 -7.47 -4.48
CA SER A 97 5.93 -8.48 -4.16
C SER A 97 5.35 -9.89 -4.18
N LEU A 98 4.19 -10.10 -3.55
CA LEU A 98 3.58 -11.42 -3.43
C LEU A 98 3.10 -11.96 -4.79
N PHE A 99 2.52 -11.10 -5.63
CA PHE A 99 2.06 -11.48 -6.96
C PHE A 99 3.19 -11.76 -7.94
N THR A 100 4.38 -11.19 -7.72
CA THR A 100 5.58 -11.58 -8.46
C THR A 100 5.94 -13.05 -8.21
N LEU A 101 5.62 -13.60 -7.03
CA LEU A 101 5.88 -15.00 -6.68
C LEU A 101 4.74 -15.96 -7.07
N ILE A 102 3.49 -15.61 -6.72
CA ILE A 102 2.31 -16.49 -6.85
C ILE A 102 1.67 -16.39 -8.25
N GLY A 103 1.89 -15.28 -8.96
CA GLY A 103 1.20 -14.93 -10.19
C GLY A 103 -0.18 -14.29 -9.95
N THR A 104 -0.71 -13.62 -10.97
CA THR A 104 -1.95 -12.81 -10.90
C THR A 104 -3.24 -13.61 -10.84
N LYS A 105 -3.19 -14.94 -11.01
CA LYS A 105 -4.39 -15.80 -11.03
C LYS A 105 -5.22 -15.73 -9.75
N TRP A 106 -4.57 -15.57 -8.60
CA TRP A 106 -5.22 -15.52 -7.29
C TRP A 106 -5.39 -14.10 -6.75
N ALA A 107 -5.21 -13.09 -7.61
CA ALA A 107 -5.13 -11.70 -7.17
C ALA A 107 -6.43 -11.18 -6.53
N GLY A 108 -7.58 -11.56 -7.08
CA GLY A 108 -8.88 -11.18 -6.51
C GLY A 108 -9.13 -11.77 -5.12
N TYR A 109 -8.78 -13.04 -4.91
CA TYR A 109 -8.92 -13.69 -3.59
C TYR A 109 -7.98 -13.09 -2.56
N PHE A 110 -6.74 -12.80 -2.96
CA PHE A 110 -5.78 -12.14 -2.08
C PHE A 110 -6.24 -10.73 -1.71
N LEU A 111 -6.81 -9.96 -2.64
CA LEU A 111 -7.39 -8.65 -2.33
C LEU A 111 -8.48 -8.77 -1.25
N SER A 112 -9.41 -9.70 -1.40
CA SER A 112 -10.47 -9.93 -0.40
C SER A 112 -9.89 -10.28 0.97
N PHE A 113 -8.91 -11.18 1.01
CA PHE A 113 -8.20 -11.52 2.24
C PHE A 113 -7.50 -10.30 2.85
N TRP A 114 -6.82 -9.50 2.02
CA TRP A 114 -6.07 -8.32 2.46
C TRP A 114 -6.98 -7.22 3.01
N ILE A 115 -8.15 -7.01 2.39
CA ILE A 115 -9.20 -6.12 2.91
C ILE A 115 -9.67 -6.60 4.27
N VAL A 116 -10.04 -7.88 4.40
CA VAL A 116 -10.58 -8.44 5.66
C VAL A 116 -9.55 -8.32 6.79
N LEU A 117 -8.29 -8.66 6.53
CA LEU A 117 -7.19 -8.55 7.50
C LEU A 117 -7.03 -7.11 8.03
N ASN A 118 -7.07 -6.12 7.12
CA ASN A 118 -6.89 -4.72 7.47
C ASN A 118 -8.13 -4.08 8.12
N VAL A 119 -9.33 -4.43 7.67
CA VAL A 119 -10.59 -3.86 8.18
C VAL A 119 -10.95 -4.43 9.54
N SER A 120 -10.81 -5.74 9.74
CA SER A 120 -11.17 -6.40 11.01
C SER A 120 -10.40 -5.84 12.20
N SER A 121 -9.11 -5.58 12.02
CA SER A 121 -8.25 -4.98 13.03
C SER A 121 -8.48 -3.48 13.26
N SER A 122 -9.24 -2.83 12.39
CA SER A 122 -9.48 -1.38 12.40
C SER A 122 -10.89 -0.99 12.87
N PHE A 123 -11.76 -1.97 13.11
CA PHE A 123 -13.18 -1.76 13.37
C PHE A 123 -13.44 -0.99 14.66
N SER A 124 -12.70 -1.31 15.72
CA SER A 124 -12.85 -0.73 17.05
C SER A 124 -11.51 -0.26 17.62
N SER A 125 -11.56 0.63 18.60
CA SER A 125 -10.37 1.02 19.38
C SER A 125 -9.83 -0.20 20.15
N PHE A 126 -8.51 -0.32 20.26
CA PHE A 126 -7.90 -1.50 20.91
C PHE A 126 -8.22 -1.63 22.41
N GLU A 127 -8.64 -0.56 23.07
CA GLU A 127 -9.06 -0.59 24.48
C GLU A 127 -10.29 -1.48 24.71
N ILE A 128 -11.11 -1.68 23.67
CA ILE A 128 -12.36 -2.46 23.74
C ILE A 128 -12.31 -3.73 22.89
N MET A 129 -11.21 -4.00 22.20
CA MET A 129 -11.11 -5.12 21.27
C MET A 129 -10.40 -6.33 21.91
N PRO A 130 -10.83 -7.57 21.63
CA PRO A 130 -10.15 -8.77 22.13
C PRO A 130 -8.67 -8.81 21.73
N ALA A 131 -7.83 -9.37 22.60
CA ALA A 131 -6.37 -9.46 22.40
C ALA A 131 -5.98 -10.07 21.04
N PHE A 132 -6.81 -10.98 20.51
CA PHE A 132 -6.62 -11.57 19.18
C PHE A 132 -6.46 -10.53 18.06
N TYR A 133 -7.21 -9.43 18.07
CA TYR A 133 -7.15 -8.43 17.00
C TYR A 133 -6.04 -7.39 17.15
N GLN A 134 -5.19 -7.51 18.18
CA GLN A 134 -4.09 -6.57 18.42
C GLN A 134 -2.97 -6.69 17.37
N TYR A 135 -2.99 -7.69 16.48
CA TYR A 135 -2.08 -7.73 15.32
C TYR A 135 -2.22 -6.49 14.42
N GLY A 136 -3.34 -5.75 14.52
CA GLY A 136 -3.57 -4.50 13.81
C GLY A 136 -2.54 -3.40 14.07
N TYR A 137 -1.78 -3.44 15.17
CA TYR A 137 -0.71 -2.47 15.41
C TYR A 137 0.32 -2.45 14.27
N ALA A 138 0.58 -3.61 13.67
CA ALA A 138 1.48 -3.69 12.54
C ALA A 138 0.80 -3.33 11.22
N LEU A 139 -0.53 -3.28 11.11
CA LEU A 139 -1.21 -3.18 9.81
C LEU A 139 -1.36 -1.74 9.31
N PRO A 140 -1.27 -1.51 7.97
CA PRO A 140 -1.34 -0.17 7.40
C PRO A 140 -2.66 0.57 7.69
N PHE A 141 -3.81 -0.11 7.64
CA PHE A 141 -5.11 0.55 7.85
C PHE A 141 -5.24 1.18 9.24
N TYR A 142 -4.88 0.43 10.27
CA TYR A 142 -4.97 0.90 11.64
C TYR A 142 -4.11 2.15 11.86
N ASN A 143 -2.86 2.10 11.40
CA ASN A 143 -1.91 3.21 11.48
C ASN A 143 -2.41 4.43 10.68
N SER A 144 -3.01 4.21 9.51
CA SER A 144 -3.58 5.26 8.68
C SER A 144 -4.79 5.94 9.33
N ILE A 145 -5.71 5.17 9.92
CA ILE A 145 -6.87 5.71 10.65
C ILE A 145 -6.42 6.54 11.84
N GLN A 146 -5.45 6.04 12.63
CA GLN A 146 -4.92 6.77 13.76
C GLN A 146 -4.24 8.08 13.34
N ALA A 147 -3.43 8.04 12.29
CA ALA A 147 -2.80 9.23 11.74
C ALA A 147 -3.84 10.24 11.21
N ALA A 148 -4.84 9.79 10.47
CA ALA A 148 -5.93 10.63 9.97
C ALA A 148 -6.71 11.29 11.11
N ARG A 149 -7.05 10.54 12.17
CA ARG A 149 -7.69 11.10 13.37
C ARG A 149 -6.82 12.14 14.06
N THR A 150 -5.53 11.88 14.14
CA THR A 150 -4.56 12.80 14.73
C THR A 150 -4.50 14.12 13.96
N ILE A 151 -4.59 14.08 12.63
CA ILE A 151 -4.59 15.26 11.76
C ILE A 151 -5.90 16.04 11.88
N ILE A 152 -7.05 15.37 11.79
CA ILE A 152 -8.38 16.00 11.71
C ILE A 152 -8.89 16.46 13.09
N PHE A 153 -8.70 15.64 14.13
CA PHE A 153 -9.28 15.86 15.46
C PHE A 153 -8.25 16.28 16.52
N VAL A 154 -7.00 16.54 16.12
CA VAL A 154 -5.94 17.01 17.02
C VAL A 154 -5.73 16.07 18.23
N THR A 155 -5.83 14.76 18.03
CA THR A 155 -5.66 13.76 19.10
C THR A 155 -4.17 13.51 19.43
N LYS A 156 -3.87 12.75 20.50
CA LYS A 156 -2.51 12.47 21.00
C LYS A 156 -1.54 12.00 19.91
N SER A 157 -0.28 12.41 20.04
CA SER A 157 0.77 12.45 19.01
C SER A 157 1.47 11.10 18.75
N HIS A 158 0.77 10.14 18.15
CA HIS A 158 1.41 8.92 17.60
C HIS A 158 1.71 9.00 16.10
N LEU A 159 1.64 10.21 15.51
CA LEU A 159 1.78 10.41 14.07
C LEU A 159 3.08 9.84 13.50
N GLY A 160 4.22 10.13 14.14
CA GLY A 160 5.53 9.63 13.70
C GLY A 160 5.64 8.10 13.72
N GLY A 161 5.11 7.45 14.76
CA GLY A 161 5.08 5.99 14.86
C GLY A 161 4.22 5.36 13.76
N ASN A 162 3.04 5.93 13.51
CA ASN A 162 2.15 5.46 12.45
C ASN A 162 2.77 5.59 11.05
N PHE A 163 3.42 6.71 10.76
CA PHE A 163 4.17 6.89 9.52
C PHE A 163 5.35 5.91 9.42
N GLY A 164 6.05 5.66 10.53
CA GLY A 164 7.13 4.68 10.59
C GLY A 164 6.69 3.28 10.18
N VAL A 165 5.53 2.82 10.65
CA VAL A 165 4.98 1.51 10.28
C VAL A 165 4.61 1.48 8.78
N LEU A 166 3.99 2.53 8.25
CA LEU A 166 3.66 2.61 6.83
C LEU A 166 4.92 2.56 5.95
N VAL A 167 5.95 3.33 6.30
CA VAL A 167 7.23 3.32 5.58
C VAL A 167 7.93 1.96 5.72
N ALA A 168 7.86 1.31 6.88
CA ALA A 168 8.40 -0.04 7.06
C ALA A 168 7.75 -1.04 6.09
N TRP A 169 6.43 -0.99 5.91
CA TRP A 169 5.74 -1.82 4.90
C TRP A 169 6.13 -1.50 3.46
N MET A 170 6.34 -0.22 3.13
CA MET A 170 6.85 0.15 1.81
C MET A 170 8.24 -0.46 1.57
N VAL A 171 9.14 -0.33 2.54
CA VAL A 171 10.51 -0.89 2.46
C VAL A 171 10.45 -2.41 2.34
N LEU A 172 9.61 -3.08 3.14
CA LEU A 172 9.38 -4.52 3.04
C LEU A 172 8.85 -4.93 1.66
N GLY A 173 7.93 -4.15 1.08
CA GLY A 173 7.43 -4.38 -0.27
C GLY A 173 8.53 -4.28 -1.33
N VAL A 174 9.37 -3.25 -1.26
CA VAL A 174 10.52 -3.06 -2.18
C VAL A 174 11.52 -4.21 -2.06
N LEU A 175 11.90 -4.57 -0.83
CA LEU A 175 12.80 -5.69 -0.57
C LEU A 175 12.18 -7.01 -1.07
N GLY A 176 10.89 -7.22 -0.84
CA GLY A 176 10.14 -8.37 -1.32
C GLY A 176 10.17 -8.48 -2.84
N ILE A 177 9.90 -7.39 -3.56
CA ILE A 177 9.96 -7.34 -5.03
C ILE A 177 11.35 -7.76 -5.53
N GLY A 178 12.42 -7.23 -4.93
CA GLY A 178 13.79 -7.57 -5.31
C GLY A 178 14.13 -9.05 -5.05
N LEU A 179 13.80 -9.55 -3.86
CA LEU A 179 14.07 -10.93 -3.45
C LEU A 179 13.27 -11.95 -4.27
N PHE A 180 11.97 -11.71 -4.49
CA PHE A 180 11.13 -12.62 -5.25
C PHE A 180 11.50 -12.62 -6.73
N THR A 181 11.86 -11.47 -7.30
CA THR A 181 12.39 -11.40 -8.67
C THR A 181 13.68 -12.21 -8.79
N ALA A 182 14.61 -12.07 -7.84
CA ALA A 182 15.84 -12.87 -7.83
C ALA A 182 15.56 -14.38 -7.72
N CYS A 183 14.60 -14.78 -6.87
CA CYS A 183 14.18 -16.18 -6.71
C CYS A 183 13.60 -16.76 -8.00
N VAL A 184 12.73 -16.00 -8.70
CA VAL A 184 12.15 -16.42 -9.99
C VAL A 184 13.24 -16.58 -11.05
N LEU A 185 14.22 -15.68 -11.10
CA LEU A 185 15.34 -15.76 -12.03
C LEU A 185 16.21 -17.00 -11.80
N GLU A 186 16.52 -17.29 -10.54
CA GLU A 186 17.29 -18.47 -10.16
C GLU A 186 16.53 -19.77 -10.51
N ARG A 187 15.21 -19.79 -10.29
CA ARG A 187 14.35 -20.92 -10.68
C ARG A 187 14.33 -21.13 -12.20
N ASN A 188 14.30 -20.04 -12.97
CA ASN A 188 14.33 -20.10 -14.43
C ASN A 188 15.68 -20.59 -14.96
N ARG A 189 16.81 -20.20 -14.34
CA ARG A 189 18.14 -20.71 -14.67
C ARG A 189 18.23 -22.22 -14.44
N ARG A 190 17.75 -22.72 -13.30
CA ARG A 190 17.73 -24.16 -12.98
C ARG A 190 16.89 -24.96 -13.96
N ARG A 191 15.69 -24.48 -14.33
CA ARG A 191 14.83 -25.14 -15.33
C ARG A 191 15.51 -25.25 -16.70
N ARG A 192 16.20 -24.20 -17.16
CA ARG A 192 16.95 -24.25 -18.44
C ARG A 192 18.10 -25.26 -18.39
N ALA A 193 18.78 -25.41 -17.26
CA ALA A 193 19.85 -26.39 -17.09
C ALA A 193 19.36 -27.85 -17.15
N HIS A 194 18.10 -28.13 -16.78
CA HIS A 194 17.51 -29.46 -16.90
C HIS A 194 17.02 -29.81 -18.31
N VAL A 195 16.68 -28.83 -19.14
CA VAL A 195 16.22 -29.06 -20.54
C VAL A 195 17.39 -29.31 -21.50
N LEU A 196 18.60 -28.90 -21.12
CA LEU A 196 19.82 -29.06 -21.92
C LEU A 196 20.62 -30.34 -21.60
N ARG A 197 20.10 -31.20 -20.72
CA ARG A 197 20.64 -32.54 -20.41
C ARG A 197 19.71 -33.60 -20.97
#